data_AF-L8LKN2-F1
#
_entry.id   AF-L8LKN2-F1
#
_cell.length_a   1.000
_cell.length_b   1.000
_cell.length_c   1.000
_cell.angle_alpha   90.00
_cell.angle_beta   90.00
_cell.angle_gamma   90.00
#
_symmetry.space_group_name_H-M   'P 1'
#
loop_
_entity.id
_entity.type
_entity.pdbx_description
1 polymer ?
#
loop_
_entity_poly.entity_id
_entity_poly.type
_entity_poly.pdbx_seq_one_letter_code
_entity_poly.pdbx_strand_id
1 'polypeptide(L)'
;MYDYVVVGSGFFGAVFAQQARENGKSVIVLEKRDHIGGNCYSYNYEDTEINIHAYGTHIFHTNNKPLWDYINRFTEFNRYQHRVLTTHKDQVYSMPINLGTVNSFYGVNLKPKEVEDFLASKRGDISNPSNLEEKAISLIGKDLYEAFIKGYTMKQWGCDPTKLPASIITRLPVRNSYHDSYFNDIYQGIPLEGYTPIFTRMLEGIPVELGIDFFEDQSYWRDQCREKVVYTGPIDRYFDYQFGSLNWRSVRFEMDHVPLEDYQGTSVMNYADAEIPYTRIHEPKHLHLEKTHKPSETVIIREYSQVDNDAPYYPVNFEEDKTMLKQYQDLQLQEKNMIFGGRLAQYKYYDMHQVIASALTAAKQELGVS
;
A
#
# COMPACT_ATOMS: atom_id res chain seq x y z
N MET A 1 -33.52 -3.29 -5.47
CA MET A 1 -32.87 -3.29 -6.79
C MET A 1 -32.11 -1.99 -7.00
N TYR A 2 -30.83 -2.12 -7.28
CA TYR A 2 -29.86 -1.06 -7.54
C TYR A 2 -29.34 -1.20 -8.96
N ASP A 3 -28.90 -0.11 -9.57
CA ASP A 3 -28.26 -0.17 -10.88
C ASP A 3 -26.92 -0.89 -10.77
N TYR A 4 -26.16 -0.62 -9.70
CA TYR A 4 -24.91 -1.32 -9.39
C TYR A 4 -24.88 -1.89 -7.97
N VAL A 5 -24.26 -3.06 -7.82
CA VAL A 5 -23.86 -3.62 -6.52
C VAL A 5 -22.33 -3.61 -6.48
N VAL A 6 -21.75 -2.95 -5.49
CA VAL A 6 -20.29 -2.84 -5.33
C VAL A 6 -19.84 -3.74 -4.20
N VAL A 7 -18.90 -4.64 -4.46
CA VAL A 7 -18.31 -5.56 -3.49
C VAL A 7 -16.94 -5.04 -3.07
N GLY A 8 -16.86 -4.56 -1.83
CA GLY A 8 -15.70 -3.95 -1.19
C GLY A 8 -15.78 -2.42 -1.15
N SER A 9 -15.48 -1.84 0.01
CA SER A 9 -15.59 -0.40 0.29
C SER A 9 -14.25 0.36 0.28
N GLY A 10 -13.18 -0.28 -0.21
CA GLY A 10 -11.89 0.40 -0.44
C GLY A 10 -11.97 1.44 -1.56
N PHE A 11 -10.86 2.15 -1.83
CA PHE A 11 -10.85 3.26 -2.80
C PHE A 11 -11.47 2.95 -4.15
N PHE A 12 -11.26 1.74 -4.69
CA PHE A 12 -11.85 1.41 -5.98
C PHE A 12 -13.39 1.40 -5.91
N GLY A 13 -13.95 0.67 -4.95
CA GLY A 13 -15.39 0.56 -4.78
C GLY A 13 -16.04 1.88 -4.38
N ALA A 14 -15.43 2.61 -3.45
CA ALA A 14 -15.94 3.90 -3.00
C ALA A 14 -15.94 4.95 -4.11
N VAL A 15 -14.86 5.06 -4.89
CA VAL A 15 -14.80 5.98 -6.05
C VAL A 15 -15.82 5.59 -7.11
N PHE A 16 -15.96 4.31 -7.44
CA PHE A 16 -16.96 3.89 -8.42
C PHE A 16 -18.38 4.21 -7.94
N ALA A 17 -18.72 3.85 -6.69
CA ALA A 17 -20.04 4.11 -6.12
C ALA A 17 -20.37 5.60 -6.10
N GLN A 18 -19.40 6.42 -5.68
CA GLN A 18 -19.50 7.87 -5.68
C GLN A 18 -19.74 8.44 -7.09
N GLN A 19 -18.99 7.98 -8.09
CA GLN A 19 -19.18 8.40 -9.49
C GLN A 19 -20.53 7.96 -10.06
N ALA A 20 -20.96 6.73 -9.80
CA ALA A 20 -22.25 6.23 -10.25
C ALA A 20 -23.40 7.04 -9.62
N ARG A 21 -23.33 7.34 -8.32
CA ARG A 21 -24.33 8.16 -7.62
C ARG A 21 -24.43 9.58 -8.19
N GLU A 22 -23.29 10.22 -8.45
CA GLU A 22 -23.24 11.56 -9.06
C GLU A 22 -23.85 11.60 -10.47
N ASN A 23 -23.83 10.46 -11.17
CA ASN A 23 -24.45 10.30 -12.48
C ASN A 23 -25.86 9.72 -12.41
N GLY A 24 -26.53 9.86 -11.27
CA GLY A 24 -27.95 9.54 -11.09
C GLY A 24 -28.25 8.04 -10.98
N LYS A 25 -27.23 7.18 -10.84
CA LYS A 25 -27.41 5.74 -10.66
C LYS A 25 -27.63 5.40 -9.18
N SER A 26 -28.46 4.40 -8.95
CA SER A 26 -28.64 3.77 -7.64
C SER A 26 -27.57 2.72 -7.40
N VAL A 27 -26.93 2.75 -6.23
CA VAL A 27 -25.81 1.87 -5.89
C VAL A 27 -25.97 1.39 -4.45
N ILE A 28 -25.55 0.16 -4.18
CA ILE A 28 -25.30 -0.35 -2.83
C ILE A 28 -23.86 -0.84 -2.74
N VAL A 29 -23.22 -0.62 -1.60
CA VAL A 29 -21.88 -1.14 -1.30
C VAL A 29 -22.00 -2.24 -0.26
N LEU A 30 -21.40 -3.39 -0.54
CA LEU A 30 -21.26 -4.51 0.36
C LEU A 30 -19.82 -4.57 0.86
N GLU A 31 -19.61 -4.69 2.15
CA GLU A 31 -18.30 -4.80 2.76
C GLU A 31 -18.31 -5.96 3.77
N LYS A 32 -17.35 -6.85 3.63
CA LYS A 32 -17.20 -8.02 4.50
C LYS A 32 -16.72 -7.62 5.89
N ARG A 33 -15.93 -6.55 5.99
CA ARG A 33 -15.46 -6.01 7.27
C ARG A 33 -16.58 -5.25 7.98
N ASP A 34 -16.36 -5.01 9.27
CA ASP A 34 -17.23 -4.21 10.14
C ASP A 34 -16.99 -2.69 10.01
N HIS A 35 -16.21 -2.27 9.01
CA HIS A 35 -15.89 -0.87 8.74
C HIS A 35 -15.67 -0.63 7.24
N ILE A 36 -15.77 0.64 6.82
CA ILE A 36 -15.48 1.07 5.45
C ILE A 36 -13.99 1.38 5.22
N GLY A 37 -13.60 1.57 3.96
CA GLY A 37 -12.29 2.10 3.58
C GLY A 37 -11.21 1.06 3.28
N GLY A 38 -11.53 -0.23 3.42
CA GLY A 38 -10.61 -1.33 3.18
C GLY A 38 -9.32 -1.19 4.00
N ASN A 39 -8.16 -1.37 3.36
CA ASN A 39 -6.87 -1.25 4.05
C ASN A 39 -6.53 0.20 4.46
N CYS A 40 -7.23 1.22 3.93
CA CYS A 40 -7.04 2.61 4.34
C CYS A 40 -7.93 3.00 5.53
N TYR A 41 -8.61 2.06 6.17
CA TYR A 41 -9.35 2.32 7.39
C TYR A 41 -8.44 2.87 8.49
N SER A 42 -8.92 3.93 9.14
CA SER A 42 -8.27 4.59 10.27
C SER A 42 -9.27 5.01 11.35
N TYR A 43 -8.79 5.13 12.58
CA TYR A 43 -9.61 5.51 13.73
C TYR A 43 -8.75 6.23 14.75
N ASN A 44 -9.35 7.05 15.62
CA ASN A 44 -8.62 7.64 16.74
C ASN A 44 -8.57 6.63 17.87
N TYR A 45 -7.37 6.38 18.41
CA TYR A 45 -7.20 5.52 19.57
C TYR A 45 -7.82 6.19 20.81
N GLU A 46 -8.73 5.50 21.49
CA GLU A 46 -9.60 6.09 22.53
C GLU A 46 -8.80 6.80 23.64
N ASP A 47 -7.69 6.20 24.06
CA ASP A 47 -6.89 6.74 25.17
C ASP A 47 -6.05 7.97 24.78
N THR A 48 -5.58 8.09 23.54
CA THR A 48 -4.57 9.10 23.16
C THR A 48 -5.02 10.06 22.06
N GLU A 49 -6.17 9.78 21.44
CA GLU A 49 -6.68 10.43 20.23
C GLU A 49 -5.70 10.41 19.04
N ILE A 50 -4.65 9.59 19.10
CA ILE A 50 -3.73 9.37 17.99
C ILE A 50 -4.50 8.66 16.88
N ASN A 51 -4.43 9.19 15.65
CA ASN A 51 -5.06 8.54 14.51
C ASN A 51 -4.24 7.32 14.07
N ILE A 52 -4.83 6.14 14.20
CA ILE A 52 -4.24 4.85 13.88
C ILE A 52 -4.73 4.41 12.52
N HIS A 53 -3.81 3.94 11.68
CA HIS A 53 -4.14 3.21 10.46
C HIS A 53 -4.14 1.72 10.77
N ALA A 54 -5.31 1.09 10.72
CA ALA A 54 -5.49 -0.28 11.21
C ALA A 54 -4.65 -1.32 10.46
N TYR A 55 -4.28 -1.01 9.21
CA TYR A 55 -3.65 -1.95 8.29
C TYR A 55 -2.32 -1.44 7.73
N GLY A 56 -1.55 -0.76 8.60
CA GLY A 56 -0.24 -0.19 8.29
C GLY A 56 -0.31 1.27 7.87
N THR A 57 0.83 1.96 7.95
CA THR A 57 0.92 3.37 7.59
C THR A 57 0.61 3.58 6.10
N HIS A 58 -0.29 4.52 5.82
CA HIS A 58 -0.75 4.87 4.48
C HIS A 58 -0.42 6.34 4.28
N ILE A 59 0.40 6.64 3.27
CA ILE A 59 0.77 8.02 2.94
C ILE A 59 0.18 8.34 1.58
N PHE A 60 -0.59 9.42 1.47
CA PHE A 60 -1.07 9.83 0.17
C PHE A 60 0.04 10.59 -0.56
N HIS A 61 0.31 10.22 -1.80
CA HIS A 61 1.27 10.89 -2.65
C HIS A 61 0.85 10.76 -4.12
N THR A 62 1.05 11.82 -4.93
CA THR A 62 0.82 11.79 -6.38
C THR A 62 1.47 12.96 -7.09
N ASN A 63 1.88 12.77 -8.35
CA ASN A 63 2.23 13.85 -9.27
C ASN A 63 1.03 14.34 -10.11
N ASN A 64 -0.13 13.69 -10.01
CA ASN A 64 -1.31 14.00 -10.82
C ASN A 64 -2.17 15.05 -10.12
N LYS A 65 -2.07 16.31 -10.57
CA LYS A 65 -2.84 17.44 -10.02
C LYS A 65 -4.36 17.24 -10.11
N PRO A 66 -4.95 16.86 -11.26
CA PRO A 66 -6.38 16.51 -11.31
C PRO A 66 -6.82 15.48 -10.27
N LEU A 67 -6.00 14.47 -10.00
CA LEU A 67 -6.31 13.46 -8.99
C LEU A 67 -6.17 14.01 -7.56
N TRP A 68 -5.16 14.83 -7.31
CA TRP A 68 -5.01 15.55 -6.06
C TRP A 68 -6.23 16.45 -5.79
N ASP A 69 -6.68 17.20 -6.79
CA ASP A 69 -7.86 18.05 -6.69
C ASP A 69 -9.13 17.21 -6.44
N TYR A 70 -9.25 16.06 -7.11
CA TYR A 70 -10.37 15.13 -6.89
C TYR A 70 -10.44 14.65 -5.45
N ILE A 71 -9.33 14.16 -4.87
CA ILE A 71 -9.35 13.64 -3.49
C ILE A 71 -9.59 14.76 -2.46
N ASN A 72 -9.15 15.99 -2.76
CA ASN A 72 -9.37 17.16 -1.90
C ASN A 72 -10.84 17.63 -1.87
N ARG A 73 -11.72 17.07 -2.71
CA ARG A 73 -13.18 17.26 -2.56
C ARG A 73 -13.72 16.62 -1.28
N PHE A 74 -13.01 15.64 -0.74
CA PHE A 74 -13.46 14.80 0.37
C PHE A 74 -12.58 14.91 1.61
N THR A 75 -11.53 15.74 1.62
CA THR A 75 -10.70 15.99 2.79
C THR A 75 -9.71 17.13 2.52
N GLU A 76 -9.16 17.68 3.59
CA GLU A 76 -7.96 18.51 3.53
C GLU A 76 -6.76 17.69 3.99
N PHE A 77 -5.63 17.83 3.29
CA PHE A 77 -4.38 17.17 3.64
C PHE A 77 -3.45 18.11 4.41
N ASN A 78 -2.75 17.56 5.40
CA ASN A 78 -1.61 18.25 5.99
C ASN A 78 -0.40 18.27 5.02
N ARG A 79 0.69 18.90 5.46
CA ARG A 79 1.94 19.02 4.67
C ARG A 79 2.95 17.94 4.99
N TYR A 80 2.51 16.82 5.54
CA TYR A 80 3.40 15.75 5.98
C TYR A 80 4.21 15.20 4.78
N GLN A 81 5.53 15.17 4.94
CA GLN A 81 6.44 14.55 4.00
C GLN A 81 7.03 13.28 4.62
N HIS A 82 6.71 12.14 4.01
CA HIS A 82 7.14 10.86 4.53
C HIS A 82 8.65 10.73 4.50
N ARG A 83 9.24 10.45 5.65
CA ARG A 83 10.65 10.11 5.80
C ARG A 83 10.73 8.76 6.51
N VAL A 84 11.59 7.90 6.03
CA VAL A 84 11.79 6.56 6.59
C VAL A 84 13.22 6.46 7.05
N LEU A 85 13.40 5.94 8.26
CA LEU A 85 14.70 5.55 8.77
C LEU A 85 14.80 4.03 8.78
N THR A 86 16.01 3.51 8.76
CA THR A 86 16.28 2.07 8.93
C THR A 86 17.37 1.86 9.96
N THR A 87 17.18 0.88 10.83
CA THR A 87 18.23 0.40 11.74
C THR A 87 18.97 -0.77 11.11
N HIS A 88 20.30 -0.77 11.22
CA HIS A 88 21.16 -1.91 10.92
C HIS A 88 22.29 -1.93 11.94
N LYS A 89 22.42 -3.03 12.70
CA LYS A 89 23.45 -3.21 13.75
C LYS A 89 23.56 -2.01 14.69
N ASP A 90 22.43 -1.62 15.29
CA ASP A 90 22.28 -0.51 16.23
C ASP A 90 22.60 0.89 15.69
N GLN A 91 22.74 1.04 14.36
CA GLN A 91 22.93 2.34 13.71
C GLN A 91 21.71 2.70 12.86
N VAL A 92 21.38 4.00 12.83
CA VAL A 92 20.22 4.54 12.13
C VAL A 92 20.66 5.22 10.84
N TYR A 93 19.99 4.90 9.74
CA TYR A 93 20.27 5.42 8.41
C TYR A 93 19.00 5.94 7.73
N SER A 94 19.14 6.92 6.84
CA SER A 94 18.05 7.42 6.01
C SER A 94 17.70 6.43 4.90
N MET A 95 16.40 6.30 4.61
CA MET A 95 15.86 5.61 3.44
C MET A 95 14.96 6.56 2.62
N PRO A 96 15.02 6.53 1.27
CA PRO A 96 15.89 5.68 0.44
C PRO A 96 17.37 6.04 0.58
N ILE A 97 18.25 5.14 0.14
CA ILE A 97 19.70 5.35 0.14
C ILE A 97 20.00 6.68 -0.57
N ASN A 98 20.64 7.59 0.13
CA ASN A 98 20.99 8.91 -0.37
C ASN A 98 22.47 9.24 -0.05
N LEU A 99 22.94 10.43 -0.40
CA LEU A 99 24.33 10.83 -0.14
C LEU A 99 24.69 10.75 1.36
N GLY A 100 23.74 11.11 2.23
CA GLY A 100 23.91 10.98 3.68
C GLY A 100 24.05 9.53 4.11
N THR A 101 23.20 8.63 3.60
CA THR A 101 23.29 7.19 3.87
C THR A 101 24.65 6.63 3.45
N VAL A 102 25.13 6.94 2.24
CA VAL A 102 26.43 6.46 1.74
C VAL A 102 27.57 6.99 2.59
N ASN A 103 27.59 8.30 2.88
CA ASN A 103 28.63 8.91 3.71
C ASN A 103 28.69 8.31 5.12
N SER A 104 27.54 8.18 5.77
CA SER A 104 27.45 7.59 7.12
C SER A 104 27.85 6.12 7.14
N PHE A 105 27.38 5.31 6.17
CA PHE A 105 27.63 3.86 6.17
C PHE A 105 29.10 3.52 5.91
N TYR A 106 29.75 4.22 4.96
CA TYR A 106 31.15 3.96 4.63
C TYR A 106 32.15 4.80 5.42
N GLY A 107 31.70 5.73 6.28
CA GLY A 107 32.58 6.65 7.01
C GLY A 107 33.36 7.59 6.08
N VAL A 108 32.72 8.04 5.00
CA VAL A 108 33.31 8.93 3.97
C VAL A 108 32.58 10.27 3.92
N ASN A 109 33.11 11.23 3.17
CA ASN A 109 32.52 12.56 3.00
C ASN A 109 32.50 12.98 1.52
N LEU A 110 31.78 12.19 0.73
CA LEU A 110 31.62 12.41 -0.70
C LEU A 110 30.78 13.65 -0.99
N LYS A 111 31.04 14.27 -2.13
CA LYS A 111 30.18 15.26 -2.78
C LYS A 111 29.23 14.56 -3.77
N PRO A 112 28.11 15.20 -4.16
CA PRO A 112 27.14 14.61 -5.10
C PRO A 112 27.75 13.98 -6.36
N LYS A 113 28.76 14.64 -6.96
CA LYS A 113 29.43 14.15 -8.17
C LYS A 113 30.28 12.89 -7.96
N GLU A 114 30.64 12.58 -6.72
CA GLU A 114 31.58 11.50 -6.37
C GLU A 114 30.85 10.20 -5.99
N VAL A 115 29.54 10.28 -5.69
CA VAL A 115 28.74 9.14 -5.22
C VAL A 115 28.64 8.04 -6.26
N GLU A 116 28.40 8.40 -7.52
CA GLU A 116 28.19 7.42 -8.58
C GLU A 116 29.48 6.65 -8.89
N ASP A 117 30.61 7.33 -9.04
CA ASP A 117 31.91 6.69 -9.24
C ASP A 117 32.30 5.82 -8.04
N PHE A 118 32.03 6.29 -6.83
CA PHE A 118 32.27 5.52 -5.61
C PHE A 118 31.43 4.24 -5.58
N LEU A 119 30.12 4.32 -5.83
CA LEU A 119 29.26 3.14 -5.85
C LEU A 119 29.55 2.22 -7.04
N ALA A 120 29.94 2.76 -8.20
CA ALA A 120 30.38 1.97 -9.34
C ALA A 120 31.56 1.06 -8.97
N SER A 121 32.50 1.54 -8.16
CA SER A 121 33.61 0.72 -7.63
C SER A 121 33.18 -0.38 -6.65
N LYS A 122 31.96 -0.31 -6.12
CA LYS A 122 31.37 -1.27 -5.18
C LYS A 122 30.39 -2.25 -5.85
N ARG A 123 29.92 -1.93 -7.06
CA ARG A 123 29.03 -2.79 -7.85
C ARG A 123 29.83 -3.95 -8.46
N GLY A 124 29.21 -5.13 -8.51
CA GLY A 124 29.74 -6.26 -9.27
C GLY A 124 29.45 -6.11 -10.78
N ASP A 125 30.11 -6.94 -11.59
CA ASP A 125 29.84 -7.02 -13.04
C ASP A 125 28.56 -7.81 -13.31
N ILE A 126 27.41 -7.15 -13.12
CA ILE A 126 26.06 -7.71 -13.32
C ILE A 126 25.31 -6.83 -14.33
N SER A 127 25.29 -7.24 -15.59
CA SER A 127 24.62 -6.51 -16.67
C SER A 127 23.14 -6.86 -16.85
N ASN A 128 22.77 -8.13 -16.59
CA ASN A 128 21.41 -8.64 -16.80
C ASN A 128 20.90 -9.35 -15.53
N PRO A 129 20.46 -8.61 -14.51
CA PRO A 129 19.99 -9.20 -13.27
C PRO A 129 18.69 -10.00 -13.48
N SER A 130 18.71 -11.26 -13.05
CA SER A 130 17.60 -12.22 -13.18
C SER A 130 16.66 -12.25 -11.96
N ASN A 131 17.16 -11.81 -10.80
CA ASN A 131 16.46 -11.85 -9.52
C ASN A 131 16.68 -10.57 -8.70
N LEU A 132 16.02 -10.47 -7.54
CA LEU A 132 16.07 -9.30 -6.68
C LEU A 132 17.47 -9.01 -6.14
N GLU A 133 18.21 -10.05 -5.73
CA GLU A 133 19.59 -9.91 -5.22
C GLU A 133 20.51 -9.28 -6.27
N GLU A 134 20.57 -9.89 -7.45
CA GLU A 134 21.39 -9.39 -8.56
C GLU A 134 21.02 -7.95 -8.93
N LYS A 135 19.72 -7.66 -8.96
CA LYS A 135 19.21 -6.31 -9.28
C LYS A 135 19.62 -5.29 -8.23
N ALA A 136 19.57 -5.63 -6.95
CA ALA A 136 19.99 -4.74 -5.88
C ALA A 136 21.51 -4.52 -5.94
N ILE A 137 22.31 -5.60 -6.02
CA ILE A 137 23.78 -5.53 -6.07
C ILE A 137 24.25 -4.73 -7.28
N SER A 138 23.62 -4.89 -8.46
CA SER A 138 23.97 -4.12 -9.66
C SER A 138 23.72 -2.62 -9.51
N LEU A 139 22.87 -2.20 -8.57
CA LEU A 139 22.53 -0.79 -8.34
C LEU A 139 23.32 -0.16 -7.19
N ILE A 140 23.50 -0.89 -6.09
CA ILE A 140 24.02 -0.32 -4.83
C ILE A 140 25.28 -1.02 -4.30
N GLY A 141 25.73 -2.09 -4.95
CA GLY A 141 26.84 -2.91 -4.48
C GLY A 141 26.44 -3.89 -3.37
N LYS A 142 27.35 -4.83 -3.08
CA LYS A 142 27.08 -5.94 -2.15
C LYS A 142 26.89 -5.46 -0.70
N ASP A 143 27.73 -4.54 -0.23
CA ASP A 143 27.73 -4.11 1.17
C ASP A 143 26.39 -3.45 1.56
N LEU A 144 25.89 -2.51 0.74
CA LEU A 144 24.60 -1.85 0.98
C LEU A 144 23.41 -2.80 0.79
N TYR A 145 23.51 -3.75 -0.14
CA TYR A 145 22.51 -4.80 -0.32
C TYR A 145 22.39 -5.67 0.94
N GLU A 146 23.52 -6.17 1.45
CA GLU A 146 23.55 -7.00 2.65
C GLU A 146 23.07 -6.23 3.89
N ALA A 147 23.43 -4.94 4.01
CA ALA A 147 23.05 -4.11 5.13
C ALA A 147 21.56 -3.73 5.16
N PHE A 148 20.99 -3.30 4.03
CA PHE A 148 19.67 -2.64 4.03
C PHE A 148 18.58 -3.40 3.30
N ILE A 149 18.93 -4.32 2.39
CA ILE A 149 17.95 -4.93 1.49
C ILE A 149 17.74 -6.40 1.82
N LYS A 150 18.81 -7.19 1.99
CA LYS A 150 18.75 -8.65 2.11
C LYS A 150 17.84 -9.11 3.26
N GLY A 151 18.19 -8.75 4.50
CA GLY A 151 17.45 -9.17 5.69
C GLY A 151 16.01 -8.65 5.69
N TYR A 152 15.79 -7.38 5.34
CA TYR A 152 14.46 -6.81 5.22
C TYR A 152 13.60 -7.56 4.19
N THR A 153 14.16 -7.87 3.02
CA THR A 153 13.48 -8.60 1.95
C THR A 153 13.12 -10.01 2.38
N MET A 154 14.05 -10.72 3.03
CA MET A 154 13.79 -12.07 3.56
C MET A 154 12.63 -12.08 4.54
N LYS A 155 12.55 -11.08 5.43
CA LYS A 155 11.42 -10.94 6.36
C LYS A 155 10.12 -10.60 5.65
N GLN A 156 10.15 -9.63 4.74
CA GLN A 156 8.96 -9.16 4.01
C GLN A 156 8.36 -10.24 3.09
N TRP A 157 9.20 -11.05 2.44
CA TRP A 157 8.73 -12.01 1.44
C TRP A 157 8.79 -13.47 1.92
N GLY A 158 9.43 -13.74 3.05
CA GLY A 158 9.56 -15.09 3.60
C GLY A 158 10.43 -16.03 2.76
N CYS A 159 11.21 -15.50 1.82
CA CYS A 159 12.08 -16.29 0.95
C CYS A 159 13.38 -15.55 0.63
N ASP A 160 14.34 -16.31 0.10
CA ASP A 160 15.62 -15.77 -0.32
C ASP A 160 15.46 -14.81 -1.52
N PRO A 161 16.08 -13.61 -1.51
CA PRO A 161 16.09 -12.66 -2.62
C PRO A 161 16.43 -13.24 -4.00
N THR A 162 17.19 -14.33 -4.07
CA THR A 162 17.51 -15.04 -5.33
C THR A 162 16.29 -15.70 -5.99
N LYS A 163 15.22 -15.97 -5.22
CA LYS A 163 13.96 -16.55 -5.69
C LYS A 163 12.92 -15.51 -6.08
N LEU A 164 13.22 -14.23 -5.86
CA LEU A 164 12.29 -13.14 -6.10
C LEU A 164 12.55 -12.50 -7.47
N PRO A 165 11.51 -12.17 -8.24
CA PRO A 165 11.68 -11.51 -9.52
C PRO A 165 12.39 -10.16 -9.35
N ALA A 166 13.28 -9.83 -10.28
CA ALA A 166 13.96 -8.53 -10.32
C ALA A 166 12.98 -7.33 -10.36
N SER A 167 11.76 -7.54 -10.87
CA SER A 167 10.71 -6.51 -10.94
C SER A 167 10.15 -6.08 -9.59
N ILE A 168 10.38 -6.81 -8.49
CA ILE A 168 9.97 -6.37 -7.15
C ILE A 168 10.71 -5.08 -6.77
N ILE A 169 11.99 -4.96 -7.16
CA ILE A 169 12.73 -3.70 -7.10
C ILE A 169 12.61 -3.01 -8.45
N THR A 170 11.53 -2.26 -8.65
CA THR A 170 11.43 -1.36 -9.80
C THR A 170 12.28 -0.10 -9.61
N ARG A 171 12.45 0.35 -8.37
CA ARG A 171 13.17 1.59 -8.00
C ARG A 171 13.79 1.47 -6.59
N LEU A 172 15.10 1.30 -6.49
CA LEU A 172 15.89 1.77 -5.35
C LEU A 172 16.69 2.97 -5.84
N PRO A 173 16.12 4.19 -5.85
CA PRO A 173 16.86 5.35 -6.30
C PRO A 173 17.93 5.66 -5.26
N VAL A 174 19.19 5.32 -5.55
CA VAL A 174 20.30 5.95 -4.85
C VAL A 174 20.28 7.42 -5.24
N ARG A 175 20.11 8.29 -4.26
CA ARG A 175 20.15 9.73 -4.48
C ARG A 175 21.57 10.23 -4.24
N ASN A 176 22.08 11.03 -5.17
CA ASN A 176 23.35 11.73 -5.00
C ASN A 176 23.21 13.04 -4.18
N SER A 177 22.07 13.26 -3.53
CA SER A 177 21.79 14.41 -2.66
C SER A 177 21.43 13.96 -1.25
N TYR A 178 21.31 14.90 -0.30
CA TYR A 178 20.82 14.64 1.06
C TYR A 178 19.28 14.61 1.15
N HIS A 179 18.57 14.61 0.01
CA HIS A 179 17.11 14.58 0.01
C HIS A 179 16.59 13.23 0.54
N ASP A 180 15.81 13.28 1.61
CA ASP A 180 15.39 12.12 2.41
C ASP A 180 13.89 11.80 2.32
N SER A 181 13.08 12.64 1.65
CA SER A 181 11.64 12.32 1.46
C SER A 181 11.49 10.99 0.73
N TYR A 182 10.72 10.06 1.25
CA TYR A 182 10.58 8.71 0.71
C TYR A 182 9.99 8.72 -0.71
N PHE A 183 9.08 9.66 -0.98
CA PHE A 183 8.46 9.86 -2.27
C PHE A 183 8.99 11.13 -2.95
N ASN A 184 9.01 11.15 -4.28
CA ASN A 184 9.39 12.32 -5.09
C ASN A 184 8.16 13.03 -5.71
N ASP A 185 6.96 12.63 -5.32
CA ASP A 185 5.72 13.20 -5.83
C ASP A 185 5.50 14.64 -5.32
N ILE A 186 4.97 15.51 -6.19
CA ILE A 186 4.73 16.93 -5.89
C ILE A 186 3.67 17.10 -4.79
N TYR A 187 2.63 16.27 -4.78
CA TYR A 187 1.57 16.31 -3.78
C TYR A 187 1.75 15.13 -2.82
N GLN A 188 1.81 15.45 -1.53
CA GLN A 188 1.99 14.48 -0.46
C GLN A 188 1.33 14.99 0.82
N GLY A 189 0.72 14.09 1.58
CA GLY A 189 0.20 14.43 2.90
C GLY A 189 -0.61 13.31 3.54
N ILE A 190 -1.13 13.60 4.72
CA ILE A 190 -2.07 12.79 5.48
C ILE A 190 -3.39 13.57 5.62
N PRO A 191 -4.55 12.92 5.45
CA PRO A 191 -5.84 13.58 5.63
C PRO A 191 -5.99 14.08 7.07
N LEU A 192 -6.31 15.35 7.30
CA LEU A 192 -6.31 15.96 8.64
C LEU A 192 -7.21 15.22 9.65
N GLU A 193 -8.34 14.70 9.18
CA GLU A 193 -9.32 13.97 9.99
C GLU A 193 -9.09 12.44 9.99
N GLY A 194 -8.01 11.96 9.38
CA GLY A 194 -7.80 10.55 9.07
C GLY A 194 -8.46 10.12 7.76
N TYR A 195 -8.21 8.89 7.34
CA TYR A 195 -8.69 8.35 6.07
C TYR A 195 -10.17 7.96 6.08
N THR A 196 -10.71 7.46 7.19
CA THR A 196 -12.11 6.98 7.25
C THR A 196 -13.13 8.06 6.86
N PRO A 197 -12.99 9.33 7.32
CA PRO A 197 -13.87 10.42 6.88
C PRO A 197 -13.91 10.67 5.37
N ILE A 198 -12.84 10.36 4.62
CA ILE A 198 -12.86 10.43 3.15
C ILE A 198 -13.94 9.48 2.61
N PHE A 199 -13.94 8.24 3.08
CA PHE A 199 -14.88 7.22 2.63
C PHE A 199 -16.30 7.53 3.07
N THR A 200 -16.49 8.04 4.30
CA THR A 200 -17.80 8.51 4.77
C THR A 200 -18.38 9.57 3.84
N ARG A 201 -17.57 10.55 3.39
CA ARG A 201 -18.01 11.60 2.46
C ARG A 201 -18.20 11.10 1.03
N MET A 202 -17.36 10.17 0.56
CA MET A 202 -17.54 9.56 -0.76
C MET A 202 -18.84 8.74 -0.85
N LEU A 203 -19.20 8.05 0.23
CA LEU A 203 -20.35 7.16 0.30
C LEU A 203 -21.60 7.84 0.87
N GLU A 204 -21.59 9.16 1.05
CA GLU A 204 -22.74 9.90 1.57
C GLU A 204 -23.97 9.71 0.66
N GLY A 205 -25.09 9.28 1.25
CA GLY A 205 -26.32 9.00 0.52
C GLY A 205 -26.29 7.73 -0.35
N ILE A 206 -25.32 6.84 -0.14
CA ILE A 206 -25.23 5.51 -0.74
C ILE A 206 -25.39 4.47 0.37
N PRO A 207 -26.34 3.52 0.28
CA PRO A 207 -26.45 2.41 1.22
C PRO A 207 -25.17 1.57 1.28
N VAL A 208 -24.72 1.27 2.50
CA VAL A 208 -23.55 0.43 2.78
C VAL A 208 -23.95 -0.64 3.78
N GLU A 209 -23.73 -1.91 3.42
CA GLU A 209 -23.95 -3.06 4.30
C GLU A 209 -22.58 -3.62 4.73
N LEU A 210 -22.31 -3.55 6.04
CA LEU A 210 -21.08 -4.04 6.66
C LEU A 210 -21.28 -5.48 7.16
N GLY A 211 -20.21 -6.25 7.29
CA GLY A 211 -20.27 -7.65 7.73
C GLY A 211 -20.89 -8.60 6.72
N ILE A 212 -21.03 -8.19 5.44
CA ILE A 212 -21.63 -9.01 4.38
C ILE A 212 -20.55 -9.54 3.45
N ASP A 213 -20.34 -10.86 3.48
CA ASP A 213 -19.57 -11.54 2.43
C ASP A 213 -20.46 -11.77 1.21
N PHE A 214 -20.08 -11.19 0.06
CA PHE A 214 -20.81 -11.31 -1.20
C PHE A 214 -21.09 -12.77 -1.61
N PHE A 215 -20.20 -13.69 -1.23
CA PHE A 215 -20.34 -15.11 -1.59
C PHE A 215 -21.33 -15.88 -0.70
N GLU A 216 -21.78 -15.33 0.44
CA GLU A 216 -22.79 -15.97 1.30
C GLU A 216 -24.18 -16.00 0.66
N ASP A 217 -24.53 -14.97 -0.12
CA ASP A 217 -25.79 -14.92 -0.89
C ASP A 217 -25.60 -14.26 -2.26
N GLN A 218 -24.69 -14.83 -3.04
CA GLN A 218 -24.30 -14.30 -4.34
C GLN A 218 -25.49 -14.15 -5.30
N SER A 219 -26.41 -15.12 -5.29
CA SER A 219 -27.62 -15.10 -6.11
C SER A 219 -28.50 -13.90 -5.79
N TYR A 220 -28.78 -13.66 -4.51
CA TYR A 220 -29.62 -12.54 -4.09
C TYR A 220 -29.03 -11.21 -4.53
N TRP A 221 -27.72 -11.00 -4.30
CA TRP A 221 -27.08 -9.74 -4.65
C TRP A 221 -27.01 -9.50 -6.16
N ARG A 222 -26.87 -10.57 -6.96
CA ARG A 222 -26.99 -10.47 -8.41
C ARG A 222 -28.41 -10.12 -8.85
N ASP A 223 -29.43 -10.70 -8.22
CA ASP A 223 -30.84 -10.37 -8.50
C ASP A 223 -31.20 -8.94 -8.08
N GLN A 224 -30.50 -8.38 -7.08
CA GLN A 224 -30.62 -6.96 -6.71
C GLN A 224 -29.93 -6.01 -7.70
N CYS A 225 -29.09 -6.50 -8.61
CA CYS A 225 -28.28 -5.69 -9.51
C CYS A 225 -28.88 -5.62 -10.92
N ARG A 226 -29.22 -4.42 -11.40
CA ARG A 226 -29.81 -4.24 -12.74
C ARG A 226 -28.80 -4.17 -13.87
N GLU A 227 -27.64 -3.53 -13.62
CA GLU A 227 -26.60 -3.34 -14.63
C GLU A 227 -25.43 -4.29 -14.37
N LYS A 228 -24.47 -3.92 -13.52
CA LYS A 228 -23.27 -4.74 -13.27
C LYS A 228 -22.86 -4.75 -11.80
N VAL A 229 -22.30 -5.87 -11.38
CA VAL A 229 -21.65 -5.97 -10.08
C VAL A 229 -20.20 -5.50 -10.22
N VAL A 230 -19.78 -4.57 -9.38
CA VAL A 230 -18.39 -4.10 -9.31
C VAL A 230 -17.67 -4.90 -8.24
N TYR A 231 -16.78 -5.79 -8.63
CA TYR A 231 -16.09 -6.69 -7.71
C TYR A 231 -14.63 -6.25 -7.48
N THR A 232 -14.28 -6.04 -6.22
CA THR A 232 -12.94 -5.60 -5.81
C THR A 232 -12.19 -6.59 -4.93
N GLY A 233 -12.79 -7.76 -4.67
CA GLY A 233 -12.18 -8.85 -3.91
C GLY A 233 -11.18 -9.69 -4.73
N PRO A 234 -10.59 -10.75 -4.15
CA PRO A 234 -9.62 -11.60 -4.83
C PRO A 234 -10.22 -12.31 -6.06
N ILE A 235 -9.51 -12.25 -7.20
CA ILE A 235 -9.99 -12.80 -8.48
C ILE A 235 -10.05 -14.33 -8.47
N ASP A 236 -9.08 -14.96 -7.85
CA ASP A 236 -9.01 -16.41 -7.67
C ASP A 236 -10.18 -16.93 -6.83
N ARG A 237 -10.50 -16.25 -5.71
CA ARG A 237 -11.68 -16.55 -4.89
C ARG A 237 -12.99 -16.48 -5.67
N TYR A 238 -13.14 -15.47 -6.53
CA TYR A 238 -14.35 -15.27 -7.34
C TYR A 238 -14.62 -16.46 -8.26
N PHE A 239 -13.56 -17.04 -8.82
CA PHE A 239 -13.60 -18.21 -9.69
C PHE A 239 -13.35 -19.52 -8.94
N ASP A 240 -13.66 -19.54 -7.63
CA ASP A 240 -13.59 -20.68 -6.72
C ASP A 240 -12.25 -21.43 -6.76
N TYR A 241 -11.16 -20.68 -6.90
CA TYR A 241 -9.79 -21.21 -6.92
C TYR A 241 -9.56 -22.33 -7.96
N GLN A 242 -10.32 -22.34 -9.07
CA GLN A 242 -10.30 -23.45 -10.04
C GLN A 242 -8.93 -23.71 -10.71
N PHE A 243 -8.02 -22.72 -10.71
CA PHE A 243 -6.64 -22.85 -11.20
C PHE A 243 -5.59 -22.81 -10.08
N GLY A 244 -6.03 -22.76 -8.81
CA GLY A 244 -5.19 -22.58 -7.63
C GLY A 244 -5.40 -21.22 -6.95
N SER A 245 -4.64 -20.95 -5.89
CA SER A 245 -4.64 -19.66 -5.19
C SER A 245 -3.42 -18.85 -5.62
N LEU A 246 -3.63 -17.57 -5.91
CA LEU A 246 -2.55 -16.65 -6.25
C LEU A 246 -1.72 -16.34 -4.99
N ASN A 247 -0.40 -16.19 -5.14
CA ASN A 247 0.47 -16.02 -3.97
C ASN A 247 0.44 -14.60 -3.40
N TRP A 248 -0.06 -14.45 -2.18
CA TRP A 248 -0.04 -13.19 -1.46
C TRP A 248 0.91 -13.23 -0.26
N ARG A 249 1.57 -12.10 0.01
CA ARG A 249 2.09 -11.81 1.34
C ARG A 249 1.07 -11.04 2.14
N SER A 250 1.04 -11.36 3.42
CA SER A 250 0.16 -10.77 4.41
C SER A 250 1.00 -10.10 5.49
N VAL A 251 0.37 -9.25 6.27
CA VAL A 251 1.01 -8.57 7.40
C VAL A 251 0.10 -8.66 8.62
N ARG A 252 0.75 -8.87 9.77
CA ARG A 252 0.13 -8.85 11.08
C ARG A 252 0.68 -7.65 11.84
N PHE A 253 -0.22 -6.91 12.48
CA PHE A 253 0.11 -5.73 13.25
C PHE A 253 -0.08 -6.03 14.73
N GLU A 254 0.95 -5.76 15.53
CA GLU A 254 0.86 -5.80 16.99
C GLU A 254 0.99 -4.37 17.51
N MET A 255 -0.07 -3.88 18.16
CA MET A 255 -0.15 -2.52 18.66
C MET A 255 0.09 -2.51 20.18
N ASP A 256 0.96 -1.61 20.63
CA ASP A 256 1.23 -1.37 22.04
C ASP A 256 0.97 0.10 22.39
N HIS A 257 0.35 0.33 23.54
CA HIS A 257 0.29 1.63 24.21
C HIS A 257 1.45 1.72 25.22
N VAL A 258 2.33 2.72 25.04
CA VAL A 258 3.59 2.86 25.79
C VAL A 258 3.55 4.14 26.65
N PRO A 259 3.93 4.08 27.94
CA PRO A 259 4.01 5.25 28.83
C PRO A 259 5.32 6.04 28.58
N LEU A 260 5.49 6.50 27.34
CA LEU A 260 6.59 7.33 26.89
C LEU A 260 6.02 8.34 25.90
N GLU A 261 6.45 9.60 25.98
CA GLU A 261 5.95 10.64 25.08
C GLU A 261 6.31 10.38 23.62
N ASP A 262 7.53 9.90 23.35
CA ASP A 262 8.06 9.66 22.01
C ASP A 262 8.95 8.42 22.00
N TYR A 263 8.55 7.40 21.24
CA TYR A 263 9.25 6.12 21.22
C TYR A 263 10.45 6.11 20.29
N GLN A 264 10.31 6.65 19.07
CA GLN A 264 11.35 6.55 18.04
C GLN A 264 11.62 7.86 17.27
N GLY A 265 10.90 8.95 17.56
CA GLY A 265 11.11 10.26 16.94
C GLY A 265 10.79 10.32 15.45
N THR A 266 10.11 9.32 14.90
CA THR A 266 9.73 9.24 13.49
C THR A 266 8.49 8.37 13.30
N SER A 267 7.71 8.60 12.25
CA SER A 267 6.52 7.80 11.97
C SER A 267 6.82 6.35 11.62
N VAL A 268 7.95 6.07 10.97
CA VAL A 268 8.30 4.71 10.51
C VAL A 268 9.81 4.48 10.67
N MET A 269 10.14 3.42 11.39
CA MET A 269 11.50 2.88 11.53
C MET A 269 11.53 1.45 10.98
N ASN A 270 12.27 1.24 9.90
CA ASN A 270 12.55 -0.09 9.37
C ASN A 270 13.65 -0.77 10.20
N TYR A 271 13.64 -2.09 10.25
CA TYR A 271 14.67 -2.91 10.87
C TYR A 271 15.22 -3.84 9.79
N ALA A 272 16.44 -3.59 9.31
CA ALA A 272 16.98 -4.32 8.16
C ALA A 272 17.49 -5.73 8.53
N ASP A 273 17.87 -5.90 9.79
CA ASP A 273 18.48 -7.11 10.34
C ASP A 273 17.50 -8.29 10.39
N ALA A 274 17.94 -9.47 9.93
CA ALA A 274 17.09 -10.65 9.75
C ALA A 274 16.67 -11.30 11.08
N GLU A 275 17.49 -11.14 12.11
CA GLU A 275 17.28 -11.59 13.48
C GLU A 275 16.17 -10.82 14.21
N ILE A 276 15.81 -9.62 13.74
CA ILE A 276 14.68 -8.85 14.28
C ILE A 276 13.39 -9.32 13.60
N PRO A 277 12.41 -9.89 14.31
CA PRO A 277 11.30 -10.62 13.69
C PRO A 277 10.30 -9.72 12.93
N TYR A 278 10.14 -8.46 13.32
CA TYR A 278 9.29 -7.50 12.61
C TYR A 278 10.08 -6.76 11.52
N THR A 279 9.38 -6.30 10.48
CA THR A 279 9.98 -5.51 9.39
C THR A 279 10.18 -4.06 9.79
N ARG A 280 9.21 -3.48 10.51
CA ARG A 280 9.22 -2.08 10.93
C ARG A 280 8.33 -1.81 12.15
N ILE A 281 8.57 -0.67 12.77
CA ILE A 281 7.73 -0.08 13.80
C ILE A 281 7.15 1.22 13.27
N HIS A 282 5.83 1.37 13.41
CA HIS A 282 5.10 2.59 13.13
C HIS A 282 4.80 3.33 14.43
N GLU A 283 4.96 4.65 14.45
CA GLU A 283 4.54 5.52 15.57
C GLU A 283 3.62 6.62 14.99
N PRO A 284 2.30 6.37 14.92
CA PRO A 284 1.38 7.16 14.08
C PRO A 284 1.22 8.63 14.49
N LYS A 285 1.53 9.02 15.74
CA LYS A 285 1.48 10.43 16.17
C LYS A 285 2.33 11.35 15.27
N HIS A 286 3.43 10.84 14.73
CA HIS A 286 4.33 11.60 13.86
C HIS A 286 3.76 11.86 12.46
N LEU A 287 2.63 11.27 12.10
CA LEU A 287 1.89 11.55 10.87
C LEU A 287 1.09 12.87 10.94
N HIS A 288 0.79 13.31 12.16
CA HIS A 288 -0.07 14.46 12.47
C HIS A 288 0.66 15.47 13.37
N LEU A 289 1.76 16.04 12.88
CA LEU A 289 2.57 17.00 13.64
C LEU A 289 1.81 18.29 14.00
N GLU A 290 0.70 18.57 13.31
CA GLU A 290 -0.18 19.67 13.65
C GLU A 290 -1.06 19.42 14.89
N LYS A 291 -1.19 18.16 15.34
CA LYS A 291 -1.98 17.78 16.51
C LYS A 291 -1.12 17.77 17.77
N THR A 292 -1.71 18.20 18.87
CA THR A 292 -1.13 18.00 20.21
C THR A 292 -1.75 16.74 20.80
N HIS A 293 -0.92 15.78 21.17
CA HIS A 293 -1.35 14.53 21.81
C HIS A 293 -1.20 14.62 23.33
N LYS A 294 -1.83 13.70 24.05
CA LYS A 294 -1.64 13.60 25.50
C LYS A 294 -0.13 13.44 25.81
N PRO A 295 0.42 14.25 26.72
CA PRO A 295 1.83 14.15 27.07
C PRO A 295 2.11 12.81 27.77
N SER A 296 3.32 12.28 27.59
CA SER A 296 3.83 11.06 28.27
C SER A 296 3.26 9.70 27.80
N GLU A 297 2.46 9.66 26.73
CA GLU A 297 1.90 8.43 26.18
C GLU A 297 2.03 8.40 24.64
N THR A 298 2.28 7.23 24.06
CA THR A 298 2.33 7.03 22.61
C THR A 298 1.84 5.63 22.23
N VAL A 299 1.48 5.45 20.97
CA VAL A 299 1.10 4.16 20.40
C VAL A 299 2.13 3.76 19.36
N ILE A 300 2.64 2.53 19.48
CA ILE A 300 3.51 1.93 18.46
C ILE A 300 2.85 0.69 17.86
N ILE A 301 3.19 0.40 16.62
CA ILE A 301 2.66 -0.76 15.90
C ILE A 301 3.83 -1.50 15.26
N ARG A 302 4.07 -2.74 15.67
CA ARG A 302 5.04 -3.63 15.05
C ARG A 302 4.40 -4.38 13.89
N GLU A 303 5.05 -4.35 12.74
CA GLU A 303 4.59 -5.04 11.53
C GLU A 303 5.39 -6.34 11.32
N TYR A 304 4.69 -7.46 11.26
CA TYR A 304 5.25 -8.77 10.97
C TYR A 304 4.70 -9.25 9.64
N SER A 305 5.58 -9.60 8.70
CA SER A 305 5.12 -10.18 7.45
C SER A 305 4.91 -11.69 7.61
N GLN A 306 3.81 -12.20 7.07
CA GLN A 306 3.41 -13.60 7.15
C GLN A 306 2.70 -14.05 5.87
N VAL A 307 2.30 -15.32 5.82
CA VAL A 307 1.34 -15.82 4.83
C VAL A 307 0.01 -16.02 5.55
N ASP A 308 -1.03 -15.37 5.05
CA ASP A 308 -2.40 -15.52 5.51
C ASP A 308 -3.33 -15.33 4.32
N ASN A 309 -3.99 -16.42 3.88
CA ASN A 309 -4.82 -16.42 2.68
C ASN A 309 -6.09 -15.58 2.82
N ASP A 310 -6.52 -15.28 4.05
CA ASP A 310 -7.72 -14.49 4.32
C ASP A 310 -7.43 -12.98 4.39
N ALA A 311 -6.15 -12.60 4.42
CA ALA A 311 -5.71 -11.21 4.52
C ALA A 311 -4.64 -10.88 3.45
N PRO A 312 -4.97 -10.89 2.15
CA PRO A 312 -4.01 -10.59 1.09
C PRO A 312 -3.60 -9.11 1.07
N TYR A 313 -2.29 -8.82 1.14
CA TYR A 313 -1.75 -7.45 1.07
C TYR A 313 -0.90 -7.18 -0.17
N TYR A 314 0.12 -8.00 -0.41
CA TYR A 314 1.10 -7.81 -1.48
C TYR A 314 1.10 -9.00 -2.45
N PRO A 315 0.85 -8.79 -3.76
CA PRO A 315 0.99 -9.86 -4.74
C PRO A 315 2.47 -10.20 -4.91
N VAL A 316 2.82 -11.48 -4.84
CA VAL A 316 4.23 -11.91 -4.93
C VAL A 316 4.74 -11.90 -6.37
N ASN A 317 3.87 -12.19 -7.33
CA ASN A 317 4.17 -12.20 -8.77
C ASN A 317 5.29 -13.17 -9.16
N PHE A 318 5.23 -14.40 -8.63
CA PHE A 318 6.05 -15.49 -9.16
C PHE A 318 5.68 -15.79 -10.63
N GLU A 319 6.53 -16.53 -11.34
CA GLU A 319 6.23 -16.89 -12.74
C GLU A 319 4.97 -17.77 -12.83
N GLU A 320 4.76 -18.66 -11.86
CA GLU A 320 3.55 -19.48 -11.77
C GLU A 320 2.29 -18.62 -11.56
N ASP A 321 2.39 -17.53 -10.77
CA ASP A 321 1.28 -16.60 -10.58
C ASP A 321 0.90 -15.92 -11.89
N LYS A 322 1.86 -15.57 -12.75
CA LYS A 322 1.57 -14.91 -14.03
C LYS A 322 0.78 -15.83 -14.96
N THR A 323 1.15 -17.11 -15.00
CA THR A 323 0.40 -18.11 -15.77
C THR A 323 -1.02 -18.27 -15.23
N MET A 324 -1.16 -18.44 -13.90
CA MET A 324 -2.47 -18.60 -13.26
C MET A 324 -3.36 -17.36 -13.41
N LEU A 325 -2.80 -16.16 -13.21
CA LEU A 325 -3.50 -14.89 -13.38
C LEU A 325 -4.04 -14.74 -14.79
N LYS A 326 -3.27 -15.16 -15.81
CA LYS A 326 -3.73 -15.09 -17.20
C LYS A 326 -4.97 -15.95 -17.42
N GLN A 327 -5.03 -17.14 -16.84
CA GLN A 327 -6.20 -18.02 -16.92
C GLN A 327 -7.44 -17.38 -16.25
N TYR A 328 -7.26 -16.75 -15.08
CA TYR A 328 -8.34 -16.01 -14.42
C TYR A 328 -8.81 -14.79 -15.21
N GLN A 329 -7.90 -14.03 -15.81
CA GLN A 329 -8.24 -12.91 -16.67
C GLN A 329 -9.03 -13.34 -17.92
N ASP A 330 -8.73 -14.51 -18.48
CA ASP A 330 -9.48 -15.04 -19.62
C ASP A 330 -10.93 -15.42 -19.24
N LEU A 331 -11.17 -15.92 -18.02
CA LEU A 331 -12.52 -16.12 -17.48
C LEU A 331 -13.23 -14.80 -17.21
N GLN A 332 -12.50 -13.81 -16.67
CA GLN A 332 -13.02 -12.47 -16.40
C GLN A 332 -13.63 -11.82 -17.65
N LEU A 333 -13.03 -12.04 -18.83
CA LEU A 333 -13.53 -11.52 -20.10
C LEU A 333 -14.89 -12.11 -20.51
N GLN A 334 -15.28 -13.26 -19.95
CA GLN A 334 -16.59 -13.89 -20.21
C GLN A 334 -17.70 -13.35 -19.29
N GLU A 335 -17.34 -12.70 -18.19
CA GLU A 335 -18.26 -12.16 -17.18
C GLU A 335 -18.83 -10.79 -17.58
N LYS A 336 -19.83 -10.80 -18.48
CA LYS A 336 -20.38 -9.56 -19.08
C LYS A 336 -21.08 -8.61 -18.10
N ASN A 337 -21.60 -9.15 -16.99
CA ASN A 337 -22.36 -8.40 -15.98
C ASN A 337 -21.49 -8.01 -14.77
N MET A 338 -20.17 -8.00 -14.95
CA MET A 338 -19.20 -7.71 -13.89
C MET A 338 -18.23 -6.62 -14.32
N ILE A 339 -17.75 -5.86 -13.34
CA ILE A 339 -16.61 -4.95 -13.47
C ILE A 339 -15.61 -5.36 -12.40
N PHE A 340 -14.42 -5.80 -12.78
CA PHE A 340 -13.37 -6.17 -11.83
C PHE A 340 -12.35 -5.04 -11.74
N GLY A 341 -12.00 -4.67 -10.50
CA GLY A 341 -11.00 -3.63 -10.31
C GLY A 341 -10.46 -3.54 -8.89
N GLY A 342 -9.41 -2.74 -8.74
CA GLY A 342 -8.68 -2.63 -7.49
C GLY A 342 -7.60 -3.68 -7.32
N ARG A 343 -6.91 -3.61 -6.17
CA ARG A 343 -5.69 -4.38 -5.88
C ARG A 343 -5.91 -5.89 -5.99
N LEU A 344 -6.97 -6.40 -5.36
CA LEU A 344 -7.21 -7.84 -5.23
C LEU A 344 -7.74 -8.44 -6.53
N ALA A 345 -8.75 -7.79 -7.14
CA ALA A 345 -9.37 -8.28 -8.37
C ALA A 345 -8.43 -8.22 -9.58
N GLN A 346 -7.40 -7.37 -9.56
CA GLN A 346 -6.41 -7.26 -10.63
C GLN A 346 -5.05 -7.89 -10.27
N TYR A 347 -4.92 -8.49 -9.08
CA TYR A 347 -3.66 -9.03 -8.55
C TYR A 347 -2.47 -8.07 -8.74
N LYS A 348 -2.66 -6.80 -8.37
CA LYS A 348 -1.69 -5.74 -8.68
C LYS A 348 -1.45 -4.83 -7.50
N TYR A 349 -0.18 -4.58 -7.21
CA TYR A 349 0.20 -3.63 -6.18
C TYR A 349 -0.07 -2.20 -6.67
N TYR A 350 -1.07 -1.55 -6.06
CA TYR A 350 -1.45 -0.17 -6.31
C TYR A 350 -1.22 0.70 -5.08
N ASP A 351 -0.64 1.87 -5.32
CA ASP A 351 -0.76 3.02 -4.42
C ASP A 351 -2.17 3.62 -4.50
N MET A 352 -2.57 4.38 -3.48
CA MET A 352 -3.92 4.98 -3.39
C MET A 352 -4.29 5.81 -4.63
N HIS A 353 -3.38 6.66 -5.10
CA HIS A 353 -3.64 7.47 -6.30
C HIS A 353 -3.82 6.62 -7.56
N GLN A 354 -3.14 5.48 -7.67
CA GLN A 354 -3.25 4.61 -8.84
C GLN A 354 -4.59 3.87 -8.84
N VAL A 355 -5.04 3.38 -7.69
CA VAL A 355 -6.34 2.72 -7.59
C VAL A 355 -7.51 3.71 -7.76
N ILE A 356 -7.38 4.95 -7.27
CA ILE A 356 -8.36 6.02 -7.54
C ILE A 356 -8.43 6.32 -9.04
N ALA A 357 -7.28 6.49 -9.71
CA ALA A 357 -7.24 6.72 -11.16
C ALA A 357 -7.85 5.57 -11.95
N SER A 358 -7.58 4.32 -11.54
CA SER A 358 -8.16 3.13 -12.15
C SER A 358 -9.69 3.09 -11.98
N ALA A 359 -10.21 3.47 -10.81
CA ALA A 359 -11.64 3.49 -10.53
C ALA A 359 -12.36 4.61 -11.31
N LEU A 360 -11.78 5.81 -11.35
CA LEU A 360 -12.30 6.91 -12.17
C LEU A 360 -12.38 6.53 -13.65
N THR A 361 -11.36 5.83 -14.15
CA THR A 361 -11.33 5.34 -15.53
C THR A 361 -12.41 4.29 -15.78
N ALA A 362 -12.57 3.33 -14.88
CA ALA A 362 -13.61 2.29 -14.98
C ALA A 362 -15.02 2.90 -14.93
N ALA A 363 -15.27 3.82 -14.00
CA ALA A 363 -16.55 4.52 -13.89
C ALA A 363 -16.83 5.36 -15.14
N LYS A 364 -15.82 6.08 -15.67
CA LYS A 364 -15.95 6.85 -16.91
C LYS A 364 -16.36 5.98 -18.10
N GLN A 365 -15.71 4.83 -18.26
CA GLN A 365 -15.98 3.89 -19.33
C GLN A 365 -17.39 3.29 -19.22
N GLU A 366 -17.81 2.92 -18.01
CA GLU A 366 -19.11 2.31 -17.77
C GLU A 366 -20.27 3.31 -17.91
N LEU A 367 -20.12 4.50 -17.32
CA LEU A 367 -21.20 5.50 -17.24
C LEU A 367 -21.30 6.37 -18.51
N GLY A 368 -20.34 6.27 -19.43
CA GLY A 368 -20.35 7.01 -20.71
C GLY A 368 -20.15 8.52 -20.55
N VAL A 369 -19.45 8.95 -19.50
CA VAL A 369 -19.24 10.37 -19.17
C VAL A 369 -17.90 10.87 -19.73
N SER A 370 -17.85 12.12 -20.19
CA SER A 370 -16.69 12.73 -20.88
C SER A 370 -15.67 13.33 -19.94
#